data_AF-A0A9D8IGN0-F1
#
_entry.id   AF-A0A9D8IGN0-F1
#
_cell.length_a   1.000
_cell.length_b   1.000
_cell.length_c   1.000
_cell.angle_alpha   90.00
_cell.angle_beta   90.00
_cell.angle_gamma   90.00
#
_symmetry.space_group_name_H-M   'P 1'
#
loop_
_entity.id
_entity.type
_entity.pdbx_description
1 polymer ?
#
loop_
_entity_poly.entity_id
_entity_poly.type
_entity_poly.pdbx_seq_one_letter_code
_entity_poly.pdbx_strand_id
1 'polypeptide(L)'
;ELKIPQNMRLVWLPAYSPQCNPVEHIWDEIREKWFANKVFDSMDAVEDILMDALVTLENDKKKIAGIAGFDWIISIPLNAT
;
A
#
# COMPACT_ATOMS: atom_id res chain seq x y z
N GLU A 1 -9.15 23.15 -12.19
CA GLU A 1 -7.72 22.77 -12.30
C GLU A 1 -7.25 22.24 -10.95
N LEU A 2 -6.43 21.18 -10.91
CA LEU A 2 -5.96 20.57 -9.65
C LEU A 2 -4.85 21.44 -9.05
N LYS A 3 -5.05 21.94 -7.82
CA LYS A 3 -4.04 22.70 -7.07
C LYS A 3 -3.20 21.76 -6.21
N ILE A 4 -1.94 21.58 -6.56
CA ILE A 4 -1.01 20.70 -5.83
C ILE A 4 -0.30 21.52 -4.73
N PRO A 5 -0.31 21.09 -3.45
CA PRO A 5 0.44 21.74 -2.38
C PRO A 5 1.95 21.80 -2.66
N GLN A 6 2.63 22.81 -2.13
CA GLN A 6 4.08 23.02 -2.36
C GLN A 6 4.95 21.86 -1.86
N ASN A 7 4.50 21.13 -0.85
CA ASN A 7 5.19 19.98 -0.26
C ASN A 7 4.76 18.63 -0.84
N MET A 8 4.00 18.61 -1.93
CA MET A 8 3.54 17.38 -2.58
C MET A 8 4.08 17.29 -4.01
N ARG A 9 4.54 16.10 -4.38
CA ARG A 9 4.95 15.79 -5.76
C ARG A 9 4.07 14.66 -6.28
N LEU A 10 3.49 14.86 -7.46
CA LEU A 10 2.83 13.78 -8.17
C LEU A 10 3.86 12.93 -8.91
N VAL A 11 3.74 11.62 -8.80
CA VAL A 11 4.50 10.65 -9.59
C VAL A 11 3.55 9.92 -10.50
N TRP A 12 3.84 9.93 -11.79
CA TRP A 12 3.05 9.22 -12.79
C TRP A 12 3.51 7.78 -12.88
N LEU A 13 2.54 6.86 -12.78
CA LEU A 13 2.76 5.46 -13.04
C LEU A 13 2.34 5.12 -14.48
N PRO A 14 3.04 4.21 -15.16
CA PRO A 14 2.64 3.76 -16.48
C PRO A 14 1.27 3.07 -16.43
N ALA A 15 0.44 3.31 -17.45
CA ALA A 15 -0.87 2.69 -17.55
C ALA A 15 -0.75 1.15 -17.58
N TYR A 16 -1.75 0.46 -17.02
CA TYR A 16 -1.85 -1.01 -17.01
C TYR A 16 -0.61 -1.73 -16.44
N SER A 17 0.13 -1.08 -15.53
CA SER A 17 1.36 -1.60 -14.94
C SER A 17 1.25 -1.76 -13.41
N PRO A 18 0.38 -2.66 -12.91
CA PRO A 18 0.17 -2.85 -11.48
C PRO A 18 1.45 -3.26 -10.73
N GLN A 19 2.37 -3.96 -11.41
CA GLN A 19 3.68 -4.33 -10.86
C GLN A 19 4.53 -3.14 -10.43
N CYS A 20 4.29 -1.95 -10.98
CA CYS A 20 5.00 -0.71 -10.62
C CYS A 20 4.29 0.07 -9.51
N ASN A 21 3.07 -0.32 -9.12
CA ASN A 21 2.27 0.35 -8.12
C ASN A 21 2.45 -0.33 -6.74
N PRO A 22 3.08 0.33 -5.75
CA PRO A 22 3.39 -0.30 -4.47
C PRO A 22 2.17 -0.79 -3.70
N VAL A 23 1.02 -0.12 -3.87
CA VAL A 23 -0.20 -0.50 -3.16
C VAL A 23 -0.72 -1.86 -3.64
N GLU A 24 -0.49 -2.24 -4.89
CA GLU A 24 -0.93 -3.55 -5.42
C GLU A 24 -0.18 -4.69 -4.73
N HIS A 25 1.11 -4.52 -4.46
CA HIS A 25 1.93 -5.50 -3.75
C HIS A 25 1.49 -5.65 -2.28
N ILE A 26 1.10 -4.55 -1.63
CA ILE A 26 0.51 -4.59 -0.29
C ILE A 26 -0.83 -5.33 -0.32
N TRP A 27 -1.68 -5.07 -1.32
CA TRP A 27 -2.96 -5.75 -1.46
C TRP A 27 -2.83 -7.23 -1.79
N ASP A 28 -1.82 -7.63 -2.56
CA ASP A 28 -1.52 -9.05 -2.80
C ASP A 28 -1.18 -9.75 -1.47
N GLU A 29 -0.32 -9.16 -0.64
CA GLU A 29 0.02 -9.69 0.69
C GLU A 29 -1.20 -9.80 1.61
N ILE A 30 -2.05 -8.76 1.66
CA ILE A 30 -3.28 -8.77 2.46
C ILE A 30 -4.23 -9.87 1.98
N ARG A 31 -4.45 -9.96 0.66
CA ARG A 31 -5.35 -10.96 0.07
C ARG A 31 -4.86 -12.38 0.34
N GLU A 32 -3.57 -12.64 0.19
CA GLU A 32 -3.00 -13.97 0.38
C GLU A 32 -3.00 -14.40 1.85
N LYS A 33 -2.65 -13.52 2.79
CA LYS A 33 -2.45 -13.93 4.19
C LYS A 33 -3.68 -13.75 5.08
N TRP A 34 -4.54 -12.77 4.80
CA TRP A 34 -5.71 -12.49 5.65
C TRP A 34 -7.04 -12.94 5.06
N PHE A 35 -7.18 -12.96 3.73
CA PHE A 35 -8.46 -13.19 3.05
C PHE A 35 -8.54 -14.51 2.27
N ALA A 36 -7.42 -15.24 2.11
CA ALA A 36 -7.42 -16.47 1.34
C ALA A 36 -8.40 -17.51 1.91
N ASN A 37 -9.34 -17.95 1.06
CA ASN A 37 -10.36 -18.95 1.36
C ASN A 37 -11.22 -18.63 2.59
N LYS A 38 -11.40 -17.35 2.93
CA LYS A 38 -12.32 -16.92 3.98
C LYS A 38 -13.65 -16.46 3.40
N VAL A 39 -14.72 -16.84 4.07
CA VAL A 39 -16.08 -16.33 3.86
C VAL A 39 -16.43 -15.48 5.06
N PHE A 40 -17.07 -14.34 4.80
CA PHE A 40 -17.46 -13.37 5.83
C PHE A 40 -18.98 -13.25 5.87
N ASP A 41 -19.54 -13.20 7.07
CA ASP A 41 -20.99 -13.14 7.28
C ASP A 41 -21.56 -11.71 7.16
N SER A 42 -20.69 -10.69 7.16
CA SER A 42 -21.06 -9.28 7.02
C SER A 42 -19.91 -8.45 6.46
N MET A 43 -20.23 -7.21 6.09
CA MET A 43 -19.21 -6.21 5.71
C MET A 43 -18.36 -5.80 6.91
N ASP A 44 -18.95 -5.66 8.10
CA ASP A 44 -18.20 -5.34 9.33
C ASP A 44 -17.10 -6.38 9.61
N ALA A 45 -17.39 -7.67 9.40
CA ALA A 45 -16.40 -8.73 9.55
C ALA A 45 -15.25 -8.66 8.52
N VAL A 46 -15.52 -8.12 7.33
CA VAL A 46 -14.48 -7.85 6.31
C VAL A 46 -13.59 -6.69 6.78
N GLU A 47 -14.20 -5.62 7.29
CA GLU A 47 -13.48 -4.44 7.78
C GLU A 47 -12.61 -4.77 8.98
N ASP A 48 -13.11 -5.55 9.94
CA ASP A 48 -12.35 -6.00 11.11
C ASP A 48 -11.06 -6.74 10.71
N ILE A 49 -11.17 -7.73 9.81
CA ILE A 49 -10.00 -8.47 9.33
C ILE A 49 -9.06 -7.59 8.52
N LEU A 50 -9.59 -6.61 7.76
CA LEU A 50 -8.76 -5.67 7.04
C LEU A 50 -7.97 -4.76 8.01
N MET A 51 -8.61 -4.26 9.06
CA MET A 51 -7.95 -3.45 10.09
C MET A 51 -6.82 -4.24 10.76
N ASP A 52 -7.07 -5.49 11.16
CA ASP A 52 -6.06 -6.36 11.75
C ASP A 52 -4.85 -6.55 10.80
N ALA A 53 -5.11 -6.74 9.51
CA ALA A 53 -4.07 -6.86 8.50
C ALA A 53 -3.21 -5.60 8.39
N LEU A 54 -3.87 -4.44 8.28
CA LEU A 54 -3.20 -3.14 8.14
C LEU A 54 -2.38 -2.79 9.39
N VAL A 55 -2.92 -2.97 10.59
CA VAL A 55 -2.20 -2.74 11.85
C VAL A 55 -1.01 -3.68 11.98
N THR A 56 -1.16 -4.96 11.59
CA THR A 56 -0.04 -5.91 11.60
C THR A 56 1.07 -5.47 10.66
N LEU A 57 0.72 -5.05 9.43
CA LEU A 57 1.68 -4.59 8.44
C LEU A 57 2.34 -3.26 8.82
N GLU A 58 1.59 -2.30 9.37
CA GLU A 58 2.13 -1.02 9.86
C GLU A 58 3.22 -1.23 10.92
N ASN A 59 3.02 -2.21 11.81
CA ASN A 59 3.97 -2.54 12.86
C ASN A 59 5.21 -3.31 12.35
N ASP A 60 5.20 -3.84 11.12
CA ASP A 60 6.34 -4.52 10.51
C ASP A 60 6.97 -3.69 9.37
N LYS A 61 7.74 -2.67 9.77
CA LYS A 61 8.45 -1.77 8.87
C LYS A 61 9.39 -2.48 7.91
N LYS A 62 10.04 -3.58 8.35
CA LYS A 62 10.99 -4.32 7.51
C LYS A 62 10.26 -5.04 6.38
N LYS A 63 9.13 -5.66 6.69
CA LYS A 63 8.29 -6.33 5.69
C LYS A 63 7.70 -5.33 4.71
N ILE A 64 7.14 -4.22 5.18
CA ILE A 64 6.63 -3.17 4.30
C ILE A 64 7.72 -2.62 3.38
N ALA A 65 8.92 -2.36 3.89
CA ALA A 65 10.04 -1.94 3.05
C ALA A 65 10.41 -2.99 1.99
N GLY A 66 10.36 -4.29 2.33
CA GLY A 66 10.62 -5.36 1.37
C GLY A 66 9.54 -5.53 0.28
N ILE A 67 8.29 -5.21 0.59
CA ILE A 67 7.15 -5.35 -0.33
C ILE A 67 6.98 -4.10 -1.20
N ALA A 68 7.07 -2.91 -0.60
CA ALA A 68 6.68 -1.64 -1.22
C ALA A 68 7.85 -0.64 -1.35
N GLY A 69 9.06 -0.98 -0.92
CA GLY A 69 10.24 -0.12 -0.96
C GLY A 69 10.97 -0.17 -2.30
N PHE A 70 10.32 0.26 -3.37
CA PHE A 70 10.95 0.32 -4.70
C PHE A 70 12.10 1.31 -4.73
N ASP A 71 13.18 0.98 -5.47
CA ASP A 71 14.36 1.83 -5.61
C ASP A 71 14.02 3.27 -6.06
N TRP A 72 13.05 3.41 -6.97
CA TRP A 72 12.63 4.72 -7.47
C TRP A 72 11.85 5.55 -6.44
N ILE A 73 11.31 4.93 -5.38
CA ILE A 73 10.63 5.61 -4.27
C ILE A 73 11.65 6.03 -3.21
N ILE A 74 12.51 5.09 -2.80
CA ILE A 74 13.49 5.33 -1.73
C ILE A 74 14.60 6.30 -2.14
N SER A 75 14.82 6.46 -3.45
CA SER A 75 15.77 7.42 -4.01
C SER A 75 15.18 8.82 -4.24
N ILE A 76 13.89 9.04 -3.97
CA ILE A 76 13.28 10.36 -4.16
C ILE A 76 13.85 11.33 -3.12
N PRO A 77 14.47 12.46 -3.53
CA PRO A 77 14.83 13.50 -2.60
C PRO A 77 13.56 14.14 -2.03
N LEU A 78 13.32 13.96 -0.73
CA LEU A 78 12.20 14.56 -0.04
C LEU A 78 12.57 16.00 0.31
N ASN A 79 11.81 16.97 -0.21
CA ASN A 79 11.94 18.40 0.15
C ASN A 79 11.21 18.75 1.45
N ALA A 80 10.84 17.75 2.27
CA ALA A 80 10.13 17.96 3.51
C ALA A 80 11.12 18.46 4.58
N THR A 81 11.23 19.78 4.70
CA THR A 81 11.70 20.48 5.91
C THR A 81 10.59 20.58 6.94
#